data_AF-A0A6J1WJH4-F1
#
_entry.id   AF-A0A6J1WJH4-F1
#
_cell.length_a   1.000
_cell.length_b   1.000
_cell.length_c   1.000
_cell.angle_alpha   90.00
_cell.angle_beta   90.00
_cell.angle_gamma   90.00
#
_symmetry.space_group_name_H-M   'P 1'
#
loop_
_entity.id
_entity.type
_entity.pdbx_description
1 polymer ?
#
loop_
_entity_poly.entity_id
_entity_poly.type
_entity_poly.pdbx_seq_one_letter_code
_entity_poly.pdbx_strand_id
1 'polypeptide(L)'
;MPKQDIQNVLKQLRTGLEEDTTTLRLSQLCPALALASQRGCEWDAYISRFLSLGPLKVVKFDERVSIFVDSVRRPAVVSVLTSDGCRRRCLFKAGESLRLDAAAHRVSRLLRDVRTYNVTPLSEDSGLVEFLEDHERVYSLISSKCRLNNVKMSLPHASDKDLISDNVPAYTLRCATFL
;
A
#
# COMPACT_ATOMS: atom_id res chain seq x y z
N MET A 1 30.99 21.16 19.07
CA MET A 1 29.56 21.33 19.40
C MET A 1 28.72 20.55 18.38
N PRO A 2 28.07 19.42 18.74
CA PRO A 2 27.32 18.60 17.77
C PRO A 2 25.84 18.34 18.15
N LYS A 3 25.25 19.05 19.14
CA LYS A 3 23.87 18.76 19.60
C LYS A 3 22.78 19.42 18.73
N GLN A 4 23.08 20.54 18.07
CA GLN A 4 22.10 21.26 17.24
C GLN A 4 21.82 20.56 15.91
N ASP A 5 22.80 19.89 15.31
CA ASP A 5 22.62 19.20 14.04
C ASP A 5 21.72 17.97 14.16
N ILE A 6 21.87 17.19 15.24
CA ILE A 6 21.03 16.00 15.49
C ILE A 6 19.58 16.43 15.71
N GLN A 7 19.33 17.50 16.45
CA GLN A 7 17.96 18.00 16.66
C GLN A 7 17.33 18.50 15.37
N ASN A 8 18.10 19.16 14.50
CA ASN A 8 17.62 19.61 13.19
C ASN A 8 17.33 18.44 12.25
N VAL A 9 18.19 17.40 12.23
CA VAL A 9 17.95 16.18 11.46
C VAL A 9 16.72 15.44 11.97
N LEU A 10 16.55 15.28 13.29
CA LEU A 10 15.36 14.66 13.88
C LEU A 10 14.08 15.47 13.60
N LYS A 11 14.18 16.80 13.57
CA LYS A 11 13.05 17.68 13.26
C LYS A 11 12.70 17.61 11.77
N GLN A 12 13.69 17.53 10.88
CA GLN A 12 13.52 17.33 9.44
C GLN A 12 12.94 15.94 9.11
N LEU A 13 13.42 14.89 9.77
CA LEU A 13 12.85 13.55 9.69
C LEU A 13 11.40 13.54 10.18
N ARG A 14 11.10 14.27 11.26
CA ARG A 14 9.75 14.38 11.79
C ARG A 14 8.81 15.15 10.85
N THR A 15 9.25 16.23 10.22
CA THR A 15 8.46 16.97 9.23
C THR A 15 8.35 16.25 7.88
N GLY A 16 9.33 15.42 7.50
CA GLY A 16 9.26 14.58 6.31
C GLY A 16 8.36 13.35 6.47
N LEU A 17 7.99 13.01 7.71
CA LEU A 17 7.07 11.92 8.05
C LEU A 17 5.62 12.38 8.30
N GLU A 18 5.34 13.68 8.25
CA GLU A 18 3.97 14.20 8.29
C GLU A 18 3.32 14.04 6.90
N GLU A 19 3.19 12.79 6.44
CA GLU A 19 2.12 12.47 5.50
C GLU A 19 0.80 12.85 6.18
N ASP A 20 -0.14 13.45 5.45
CA ASP A 20 -1.49 13.80 5.91
C ASP A 20 -2.20 12.54 6.42
N THR A 21 -1.90 12.18 7.66
CA THR A 21 -2.30 10.93 8.28
C THR A 21 -2.89 11.23 9.64
N THR A 22 -4.04 10.62 9.89
CA THR A 22 -4.64 10.61 11.22
C THR A 22 -4.36 9.27 11.88
N THR A 23 -4.11 9.28 13.18
CA THR A 23 -3.87 8.03 13.92
C THR A 23 -5.12 7.64 14.68
N LEU A 24 -5.59 6.40 14.46
CA LEU A 24 -6.65 5.76 15.23
C LEU A 24 -6.10 4.60 16.06
N ARG A 25 -6.91 4.12 17.01
CA ARG A 25 -6.57 2.99 17.87
C ARG A 25 -7.08 1.68 17.29
N LEU A 26 -6.21 0.68 17.19
CA LEU A 26 -6.57 -0.63 16.67
C LEU A 26 -7.65 -1.29 17.54
N SER A 27 -7.56 -1.19 18.86
CA SER A 27 -8.59 -1.71 19.77
C SER A 27 -9.99 -1.13 19.53
N GLN A 28 -10.08 0.09 18.99
CA GLN A 28 -11.36 0.73 18.65
C GLN A 28 -11.86 0.31 17.26
N LEU A 29 -10.94 0.09 16.31
CA LEU A 29 -11.26 -0.32 14.94
C LEU A 29 -11.59 -1.81 14.84
N CYS A 30 -10.77 -2.65 15.46
CA CYS A 30 -10.89 -4.10 15.44
C CYS A 30 -10.35 -4.69 16.76
N PRO A 31 -11.18 -4.77 17.81
CA PRO A 31 -10.79 -5.35 19.10
C PRO A 31 -10.26 -6.78 18.98
N ALA A 32 -10.83 -7.56 18.06
CA ALA A 32 -10.42 -8.94 17.81
C ALA A 32 -8.96 -9.03 17.33
N LEU A 33 -8.51 -8.07 16.50
CA LEU A 33 -7.14 -8.02 16.02
C LEU A 33 -6.18 -7.44 17.08
N ALA A 34 -6.65 -6.53 17.94
CA ALA A 34 -5.84 -6.07 19.07
C ALA A 34 -5.55 -7.19 20.09
N LEU A 35 -6.50 -8.10 20.29
CA LEU A 35 -6.38 -9.27 21.19
C LEU A 35 -5.78 -10.52 20.50
N ALA A 36 -5.39 -10.39 19.23
CA ALA A 36 -4.80 -11.44 18.40
C ALA A 36 -3.68 -12.24 19.08
N SER A 37 -2.77 -11.55 19.78
CA SER A 37 -1.59 -12.14 20.43
C SER A 37 -1.93 -13.19 21.51
N GLN A 38 -3.19 -13.24 21.96
CA GLN A 38 -3.67 -14.19 22.96
C GLN A 38 -4.27 -15.46 22.32
N ARG A 39 -4.38 -15.50 20.99
CA ARG A 39 -4.94 -16.63 20.24
C ARG A 39 -3.82 -17.61 19.89
N GLY A 40 -4.09 -18.91 20.05
CA GLY A 40 -3.08 -19.97 19.93
C GLY A 40 -2.51 -20.18 18.51
N CYS A 41 -1.69 -21.23 18.38
CA CYS A 41 -0.79 -21.48 17.25
C CYS A 41 -1.44 -21.63 15.87
N GLU A 42 -2.69 -22.09 15.76
CA GLU A 42 -3.36 -22.20 14.45
C GLU A 42 -3.64 -20.83 13.83
N TRP A 43 -3.96 -19.84 14.65
CA TRP A 43 -4.26 -18.48 14.21
C TRP A 43 -3.02 -17.80 13.60
N ASP A 44 -1.84 -18.07 14.18
CA ASP A 44 -0.56 -17.55 13.71
C ASP A 44 -0.24 -18.02 12.29
N ALA A 45 -0.52 -19.28 11.96
CA ALA A 45 -0.23 -19.84 10.64
C ALA A 45 -1.05 -19.14 9.53
N TYR A 46 -2.34 -18.92 9.78
CA TYR A 46 -3.21 -18.23 8.83
C TYR A 46 -2.80 -16.77 8.63
N ILE A 47 -2.55 -16.05 9.72
CA ILE A 47 -2.20 -14.63 9.66
C ILE A 47 -0.83 -14.41 9.01
N SER A 48 0.14 -15.27 9.32
CA SER A 48 1.46 -15.21 8.71
C SER A 48 1.39 -15.42 7.19
N ARG A 49 0.47 -16.27 6.72
CA ARG A 49 0.18 -16.44 5.30
C ARG A 49 -0.43 -15.19 4.68
N PHE A 50 -1.43 -14.58 5.33
CA PHE A 50 -2.07 -13.36 4.79
C PHE A 50 -1.11 -12.18 4.70
N LEU A 51 -0.23 -12.03 5.69
CA LEU A 51 0.77 -10.97 5.74
C LEU A 51 2.04 -11.30 4.94
N SER A 52 2.07 -12.44 4.23
CA SER A 52 3.23 -12.89 3.45
C SER A 52 4.55 -12.92 4.26
N LEU A 53 4.48 -13.34 5.52
CA LEU A 53 5.61 -13.30 6.47
C LEU A 53 6.59 -14.47 6.32
N GLY A 54 6.26 -15.48 5.51
CA GLY A 54 7.06 -16.69 5.38
C GLY A 54 7.06 -17.49 6.70
N PRO A 55 8.23 -17.86 7.26
CA PRO A 55 8.31 -18.64 8.50
C PRO A 55 8.11 -17.81 9.78
N LEU A 56 8.03 -16.48 9.67
CA LEU A 56 7.90 -15.61 10.83
C LEU A 56 6.49 -15.63 11.38
N LYS A 57 6.38 -15.57 12.70
CA LYS A 57 5.11 -15.49 13.41
C LYS A 57 4.78 -14.05 13.78
N VAL A 58 3.49 -13.77 13.93
CA VAL A 58 3.02 -12.51 14.50
C VAL A 58 3.11 -12.57 16.02
N VAL A 59 3.81 -11.62 16.62
CA VAL A 59 3.87 -11.46 18.09
C VAL A 59 2.72 -10.59 18.56
N LYS A 60 2.50 -9.45 17.91
CA LYS A 60 1.38 -8.54 18.20
C LYS A 60 1.13 -7.57 17.04
N PHE A 61 -0.08 -7.03 16.99
CA PHE A 61 -0.39 -5.85 16.20
C PHE A 61 -0.16 -4.59 17.03
N ASP A 62 0.37 -3.54 16.40
CA ASP A 62 0.55 -2.26 17.07
C ASP A 62 -0.79 -1.53 17.21
N GLU A 63 -0.98 -0.87 18.35
CA GLU A 63 -2.23 -0.20 18.70
C GLU A 63 -2.47 1.06 17.85
N ARG A 64 -1.44 1.64 17.26
CA ARG A 64 -1.55 2.84 16.42
C ARG A 64 -1.74 2.44 14.96
N VAL A 65 -2.84 2.88 14.37
CA VAL A 65 -3.16 2.70 12.95
C VAL A 65 -3.16 4.06 12.28
N SER A 66 -2.29 4.27 11.30
CA SER A 66 -2.25 5.52 10.53
C SER A 66 -3.22 5.45 9.35
N ILE A 67 -3.94 6.52 9.06
CA ILE A 67 -4.91 6.58 7.95
C ILE A 67 -4.55 7.72 7.04
N PHE A 68 -4.35 7.42 5.75
CA PHE A 68 -4.09 8.43 4.72
C PHE A 68 -5.34 9.26 4.45
N VAL A 69 -5.41 10.49 4.96
CA VAL A 69 -6.62 11.31 4.84
C VAL A 69 -6.71 12.08 3.52
N ASP A 70 -5.60 12.20 2.80
CA ASP A 70 -5.45 12.79 1.48
C ASP A 70 -6.02 11.90 0.35
N SER A 71 -6.16 10.60 0.61
CA SER A 71 -6.67 9.62 -0.34
C SER A 71 -8.19 9.46 -0.24
N VAL A 72 -8.87 9.39 -1.39
CA VAL A 72 -10.33 9.20 -1.48
C VAL A 72 -10.80 7.96 -0.71
N ARG A 73 -10.05 6.86 -0.80
CA ARG A 73 -10.38 5.57 -0.18
C ARG A 73 -9.81 5.40 1.23
N ARG A 74 -9.05 6.37 1.71
CA ARG A 74 -8.49 6.44 3.08
C ARG A 74 -7.87 5.12 3.57
N PRO A 75 -6.86 4.58 2.87
CA PRO A 75 -6.24 3.33 3.27
C PRO A 75 -5.57 3.45 4.65
N ALA A 76 -5.58 2.36 5.41
CA ALA A 76 -5.08 2.30 6.77
C ALA A 76 -3.75 1.52 6.82
N VAL A 77 -2.73 2.06 7.47
CA VAL A 77 -1.47 1.39 7.74
C VAL A 77 -1.56 0.66 9.06
N VAL A 78 -1.49 -0.66 8.99
CA VAL A 78 -1.43 -1.56 10.15
C VAL A 78 0.01 -2.03 10.31
N SER A 79 0.52 -1.98 11.54
CA SER A 79 1.88 -2.42 11.86
C SER A 79 1.83 -3.68 12.72
N VAL A 80 2.74 -4.62 12.45
CA VAL A 80 2.83 -5.91 13.13
C VAL A 80 4.26 -6.14 13.61
N LEU A 81 4.41 -6.57 14.86
CA LEU A 81 5.68 -7.05 15.40
C LEU A 81 5.81 -8.54 15.08
N THR A 82 6.89 -8.93 14.43
CA THR A 82 7.18 -10.32 14.07
C THR A 82 8.17 -10.98 15.03
N SER A 83 8.26 -12.31 14.96
CA SER A 83 9.09 -13.13 15.86
C SER A 83 10.60 -12.90 15.76
N ASP A 84 11.07 -12.23 14.70
CA ASP A 84 12.44 -11.76 14.53
C ASP A 84 12.71 -10.42 15.24
N GLY A 85 11.69 -9.84 15.90
CA GLY A 85 11.76 -8.54 16.55
C GLY A 85 11.59 -7.35 15.58
N CYS A 86 11.42 -7.60 14.29
CA CYS A 86 11.18 -6.56 13.30
C CYS A 86 9.71 -6.12 13.31
N ARG A 87 9.48 -4.86 12.93
CA ARG A 87 8.14 -4.38 12.60
C ARG A 87 7.93 -4.46 11.11
N ARG A 88 6.78 -4.97 10.69
CA ARG A 88 6.32 -4.91 9.31
C ARG A 88 5.06 -4.09 9.22
N ARG A 89 4.91 -3.36 8.13
CA ARG A 89 3.75 -2.50 7.89
C ARG A 89 3.02 -2.96 6.64
N CYS A 90 1.70 -2.88 6.67
CA CYS A 90 0.83 -3.15 5.53
C CYS A 90 -0.26 -2.09 5.42
N LEU A 91 -0.59 -1.74 4.18
CA LEU A 91 -1.73 -0.94 3.79
C LEU A 91 -2.95 -1.85 3.65
N PHE A 92 -3.93 -1.66 4.53
CA PHE A 92 -5.28 -2.13 4.32
C PHE A 92 -6.04 -1.17 3.40
N LYS A 93 -6.58 -1.72 2.32
CA LYS A 93 -7.40 -0.99 1.37
C LYS A 93 -8.80 -1.58 1.32
N ALA A 94 -9.80 -0.72 1.38
CA ALA A 94 -11.21 -1.08 1.31
C ALA A 94 -11.90 -0.45 0.09
N GLY A 95 -12.98 -1.09 -0.36
CA GLY A 95 -13.81 -0.71 -1.50
C GLY A 95 -13.22 -1.04 -2.88
N GLU A 96 -12.07 -1.71 -2.98
CA GLU A 96 -11.45 -2.09 -4.26
C GLU A 96 -10.96 -3.53 -4.27
N SER A 97 -11.11 -4.19 -5.43
CA SER A 97 -10.63 -5.55 -5.62
C SER A 97 -9.14 -5.55 -5.94
N LEU A 98 -8.34 -6.17 -5.07
CA LEU A 98 -6.89 -6.31 -5.29
C LEU A 98 -6.51 -7.59 -6.04
N ARG A 99 -7.47 -8.34 -6.59
CA ARG A 99 -7.21 -9.60 -7.31
C ARG A 99 -6.39 -9.39 -8.58
N LEU A 100 -6.68 -8.33 -9.33
CA LEU A 100 -5.95 -7.97 -10.54
C LEU A 100 -4.53 -7.50 -10.20
N ASP A 101 -4.37 -6.62 -9.20
CA ASP A 101 -3.06 -6.22 -8.68
C ASP A 101 -2.23 -7.43 -8.25
N ALA A 102 -2.82 -8.35 -7.48
CA ALA A 102 -2.13 -9.56 -7.04
C ALA A 102 -1.73 -10.46 -8.23
N ALA A 103 -2.55 -10.54 -9.29
CA ALA A 103 -2.20 -11.28 -10.50
C ALA A 103 -1.07 -10.61 -11.29
N ALA A 104 -1.15 -9.29 -11.48
CA ALA A 104 -0.12 -8.51 -12.14
C ALA A 104 1.23 -8.67 -11.42
N HIS A 105 1.25 -8.55 -10.09
CA HIS A 105 2.46 -8.73 -9.29
C HIS A 105 3.05 -10.13 -9.39
N ARG A 106 2.23 -11.19 -9.51
CA ARG A 106 2.74 -12.55 -9.76
C ARG A 106 3.49 -12.65 -11.09
N VAL A 107 2.98 -12.01 -12.14
CA VAL A 107 3.64 -11.96 -13.44
C VAL A 107 4.91 -11.11 -13.36
N SER A 108 4.85 -9.93 -12.72
CA SER A 108 6.01 -9.04 -12.56
C SER A 108 7.16 -9.71 -11.82
N ARG A 109 6.91 -10.61 -10.86
CA ARG A 109 7.98 -11.38 -10.18
C ARG A 109 8.77 -12.32 -11.10
N LEU A 110 8.20 -12.72 -12.24
CA LEU A 110 8.91 -13.50 -13.25
C LEU A 110 9.88 -12.62 -14.06
N LEU A 111 9.62 -11.31 -14.10
CA LEU A 111 10.45 -10.31 -14.74
C LEU A 111 11.42 -9.75 -13.69
N ARG A 112 12.68 -10.21 -13.73
CA ARG A 112 13.68 -10.03 -12.65
C ARG A 112 14.09 -8.58 -12.33
N ASP A 113 13.67 -7.61 -13.14
CA ASP A 113 14.13 -6.22 -13.04
C ASP A 113 13.16 -5.26 -12.34
N VAL A 114 12.01 -5.74 -11.88
CA VAL A 114 11.01 -4.90 -11.20
C VAL A 114 10.99 -5.20 -9.72
N ARG A 115 11.30 -4.22 -8.86
CA ARG A 115 11.02 -4.32 -7.43
C ARG A 115 9.52 -4.48 -7.24
N THR A 116 9.09 -5.64 -6.75
CA THR A 116 7.69 -5.93 -6.44
C THR A 116 7.42 -5.85 -4.96
N TYR A 117 6.16 -5.64 -4.60
CA TYR A 117 5.67 -5.73 -3.23
C TYR A 117 4.64 -6.86 -3.11
N ASN A 118 4.26 -7.21 -1.88
CA ASN A 118 3.22 -8.20 -1.66
C ASN A 118 1.82 -7.58 -1.73
N VAL A 119 0.91 -8.27 -2.43
CA VAL A 119 -0.51 -7.94 -2.49
C VAL A 119 -1.31 -9.18 -2.13
N THR A 120 -2.09 -9.08 -1.06
CA THR A 120 -2.94 -10.16 -0.56
C THR A 120 -4.40 -9.73 -0.60
N PRO A 121 -5.20 -10.21 -1.56
CA PRO A 121 -6.65 -10.02 -1.55
C PRO A 121 -7.25 -10.69 -0.31
N LEU A 122 -8.12 -9.98 0.41
CA LEU A 122 -8.83 -10.51 1.58
C LEU A 122 -10.30 -10.83 1.25
N SER A 123 -10.95 -9.97 0.48
CA SER A 123 -12.33 -10.14 -0.01
C SER A 123 -12.43 -9.73 -1.49
N GLU A 124 -13.65 -9.58 -2.00
CA GLU A 124 -13.90 -9.03 -3.34
C GLU A 124 -13.59 -7.53 -3.42
N ASP A 125 -13.67 -6.83 -2.29
CA ASP A 125 -13.60 -5.38 -2.16
C ASP A 125 -12.53 -4.90 -1.16
N SER A 126 -11.66 -5.78 -0.69
CA SER A 126 -10.57 -5.40 0.21
C SER A 126 -9.33 -6.25 0.08
N GLY A 127 -8.21 -5.71 0.54
CA GLY A 127 -7.01 -6.48 0.75
C GLY A 127 -5.87 -5.72 1.39
N LEU A 128 -4.74 -6.41 1.49
CA LEU A 128 -3.51 -5.91 2.07
C LEU A 128 -2.47 -5.68 0.98
N VAL A 129 -1.73 -4.59 1.13
CA VAL A 129 -0.57 -4.26 0.32
C VAL A 129 0.61 -4.04 1.27
N GLU A 130 1.75 -4.64 0.97
CA GLU A 130 2.98 -4.37 1.73
C GLU A 130 3.34 -2.89 1.70
N PHE A 131 3.64 -2.33 2.86
CA PHE A 131 4.04 -0.94 2.97
C PHE A 131 5.54 -0.83 2.66
N LEU A 132 5.90 0.06 1.75
CA LEU A 132 7.27 0.27 1.34
C LEU A 132 7.89 1.41 2.16
N GLU A 133 8.73 1.04 3.13
CA GLU A 133 9.32 1.95 4.14
C GLU A 133 10.13 3.10 3.53
N ASP A 134 10.92 2.81 2.49
CA ASP A 134 11.89 3.76 1.91
C ASP A 134 11.36 4.45 0.64
N HIS A 135 10.03 4.56 0.50
CA HIS A 135 9.40 5.11 -0.71
C HIS A 135 8.54 6.31 -0.37
N GLU A 136 8.65 7.34 -1.20
CA GLU A 136 7.82 8.54 -1.12
C GLU A 136 6.99 8.67 -2.41
N ARG A 137 5.76 9.15 -2.29
CA ARG A 137 4.93 9.44 -3.46
C ARG A 137 5.55 10.61 -4.22
N VAL A 138 5.61 10.50 -5.54
CA VAL A 138 6.06 11.60 -6.42
C VAL A 138 5.26 12.89 -6.15
N TYR A 139 3.96 12.78 -5.89
CA TYR A 139 3.14 13.92 -5.53
C TYR A 139 3.62 14.62 -4.24
N SER A 140 3.98 13.86 -3.19
CA SER A 140 4.52 14.40 -1.94
C SER A 140 5.87 15.10 -2.16
N LEU A 141 6.73 14.52 -3.00
CA LEU A 141 7.99 15.16 -3.40
C LEU A 141 7.75 16.49 -4.12
N ILE A 142 6.78 16.54 -5.04
CA ILE A 142 6.44 17.76 -5.77
C ILE A 142 5.78 18.77 -4.82
N SER A 143 4.83 18.37 -3.98
CA SER A 143 4.13 19.27 -3.07
C SER A 143 5.05 19.89 -2.01
N SER A 144 6.10 19.16 -1.59
CA SER A 144 7.10 19.68 -0.65
C SER A 144 8.02 20.74 -1.28
N LYS A 145 8.26 20.69 -2.59
CA LYS A 145 9.15 21.61 -3.32
C LYS A 145 8.41 22.72 -4.06
N CYS A 146 7.19 22.45 -4.51
CA CYS A 146 6.36 23.35 -5.28
C CYS A 146 5.14 23.74 -4.46
N ARG A 147 4.82 25.04 -4.39
CA ARG A 147 3.56 25.51 -3.78
C ARG A 147 2.37 25.14 -4.67
N LEU A 148 1.92 23.90 -4.57
CA LEU A 148 0.83 23.35 -5.40
C LEU A 148 -0.57 23.86 -5.03
N ASN A 149 -0.71 24.65 -3.94
CA ASN A 149 -1.99 25.16 -3.46
C ASN A 149 -2.78 25.98 -4.51
N ASN A 150 -2.12 26.45 -5.57
CA ASN A 150 -2.74 27.19 -6.67
C ASN A 150 -2.74 26.45 -8.02
N VAL A 151 -2.27 25.20 -8.07
CA VAL A 151 -2.23 24.41 -9.30
C VAL A 151 -3.38 23.41 -9.27
N LYS A 152 -4.53 23.80 -9.84
CA LYS A 152 -5.59 22.84 -10.15
C LYS A 152 -5.08 21.88 -11.23
N MET A 153 -4.71 20.67 -10.83
CA MET A 153 -4.50 19.54 -11.74
C MET A 153 -5.84 18.98 -12.23
N SER A 154 -6.72 19.84 -12.72
CA SER A 154 -7.88 19.42 -13.49
C SER A 154 -7.45 19.34 -14.95
N LEU A 155 -6.77 18.26 -15.32
CA LEU A 155 -6.80 17.86 -16.72
C LEU A 155 -8.25 17.48 -17.01
N PRO A 156 -8.91 18.10 -18.01
CA PRO A 156 -10.14 17.55 -18.52
C PRO A 156 -9.83 16.10 -18.88
N HIS A 157 -10.51 15.13 -18.25
CA HIS A 157 -10.60 13.82 -18.85
C HIS A 157 -11.28 14.07 -20.19
N ALA A 158 -10.54 13.92 -21.30
CA ALA A 158 -11.16 13.74 -22.60
C ALA A 158 -12.18 12.63 -22.41
N SER A 159 -13.41 12.87 -22.86
CA SER A 159 -14.45 11.86 -22.71
C SER A 159 -13.96 10.59 -23.43
N ASP A 160 -14.32 9.39 -22.96
CA ASP A 160 -13.91 8.13 -23.63
C ASP A 160 -14.27 8.10 -25.13
N LYS A 161 -15.18 8.98 -25.57
CA LYS A 161 -15.55 9.19 -26.97
C LYS A 161 -14.45 9.85 -27.82
N ASP A 162 -13.53 10.60 -27.20
CA ASP A 162 -12.44 11.30 -27.87
C ASP A 162 -11.19 10.41 -28.07
N LEU A 163 -11.16 9.22 -27.43
CA LEU A 163 -10.08 8.24 -27.56
C LEU A 163 -10.35 7.19 -28.66
N ILE A 164 -11.56 7.16 -29.21
CA ILE A 164 -11.89 6.36 -30.38
C ILE A 164 -11.58 7.24 -31.59
N SER A 165 -10.34 7.18 -32.09
CA SER A 165 -10.06 7.68 -33.43
C SER A 165 -10.85 6.83 -34.44
N ASP A 166 -11.71 7.46 -35.24
CA ASP A 166 -12.52 6.86 -36.34
C ASP A 166 -11.68 6.25 -37.49
N ASN A 167 -10.46 5.81 -37.24
CA ASN A 167 -9.61 5.10 -38.19
C ASN A 167 -9.12 3.78 -37.59
N VAL A 168 -10.01 2.80 -37.51
CA VAL A 168 -9.62 1.39 -37.42
C VAL A 168 -9.70 0.81 -38.84
N PRO A 169 -8.58 0.69 -39.59
CA PRO A 169 -8.58 -0.19 -40.75
C PRO A 169 -8.79 -1.63 -40.25
N ALA A 170 -9.76 -2.31 -40.86
CA ALA A 170 -10.12 -3.67 -40.53
C ALA A 170 -8.93 -4.62 -40.74
N TYR A 171 -8.27 -5.03 -39.65
CA TYR A 171 -7.34 -6.15 -39.68
C TYR A 171 -8.09 -7.44 -39.38
N THR A 172 -8.33 -8.22 -40.43
CA THR A 172 -8.87 -9.57 -40.37
C THR A 172 -7.88 -10.47 -39.62
N LEU A 173 -8.16 -10.76 -38.35
CA LEU A 173 -7.46 -11.80 -37.59
C LEU A 173 -7.84 -13.17 -38.15
N ARG A 174 -7.00 -13.73 -39.02
CA ARG A 174 -7.00 -15.17 -39.30
C ARG A 174 -6.35 -15.87 -38.11
N CYS A 175 -7.15 -16.63 -37.36
CA CYS A 175 -6.65 -17.64 -36.44
C CYS A 175 -5.79 -18.64 -37.22
N ALA A 176 -4.51 -18.73 -36.90
CA ALA A 176 -3.68 -19.87 -37.24
C ALA A 176 -3.71 -20.83 -36.05
N THR A 177 -4.51 -21.88 -36.19
CA THR A 177 -4.45 -23.09 -35.38
C THR A 177 -3.09 -23.74 -35.61
N PHE A 178 -2.34 -24.04 -34.54
CA PHE A 178 -1.25 -25.01 -34.59
C PHE A 178 -1.57 -26.14 -33.62
N LEU A 179 -1.76 -27.33 -34.22
CA LEU A 179 -1.59 -28.63 -33.58
C LEU A 179 -0.10 -28.85 -33.27
#